data_AF-A0A6B2G6A0-F1
#
_entry.id   AF-A0A6B2G6A0-F1
#
_cell.length_a   1.000
_cell.length_b   1.000
_cell.length_c   1.000
_cell.angle_alpha   90.00
_cell.angle_beta   90.00
_cell.angle_gamma   90.00
#
_symmetry.space_group_name_H-M   'P 1'
#
loop_
_entity.id
_entity.type
_entity.pdbx_description
1 polymer ?
#
loop_
_entity_poly.entity_id
_entity_poly.type
_entity_poly.pdbx_seq_one_letter_code
_entity_poly.pdbx_strand_id
1 'polypeptide(L)'
;KPDIKLHSKFEAINENVSKLRPHNSVEPDSCCVDHPPLLRHELRPYQLVGLNWLLSLNANNLNGILADEAGLGKKVQIIALLSHLAEPGRDWGPHLIIVPSFAIAEWKMAFIKWCPSFKVLVYFGTENERVVKRKRIAGFLDF
;
A
#
# COMPACT_ATOMS: atom_id res chain seq x y z
N LYS A 1 16.63 25.93 -25.16
CA LYS A 1 16.73 24.60 -25.81
C LYS A 1 16.13 23.61 -24.83
N PRO A 2 14.92 23.08 -25.05
CA PRO A 2 14.25 22.25 -24.04
C PRO A 2 15.05 20.96 -23.82
N ASP A 3 15.18 20.58 -22.56
CA ASP A 3 16.20 19.68 -22.02
C ASP A 3 16.09 18.24 -22.54
N ILE A 4 17.03 17.88 -23.43
CA ILE A 4 17.23 16.51 -23.94
C ILE A 4 17.38 15.48 -22.81
N LYS A 5 17.92 15.91 -21.64
CA LYS A 5 18.05 15.07 -20.43
C LYS A 5 16.71 14.72 -19.76
N LEU A 6 15.70 15.58 -19.87
CA LEU A 6 14.37 15.28 -19.33
C LEU A 6 13.67 14.25 -20.21
N HIS A 7 13.81 14.38 -21.53
CA HIS A 7 13.20 13.48 -22.49
C HIS A 7 13.73 12.05 -22.35
N SER A 8 15.05 11.88 -22.22
CA SER A 8 15.66 10.56 -22.02
C SER A 8 15.27 9.91 -20.69
N LYS A 9 15.12 10.70 -19.61
CA LYS A 9 14.60 10.20 -18.32
C LYS A 9 13.15 9.76 -18.43
N PHE A 10 12.33 10.53 -19.13
CA PHE A 10 10.92 10.22 -19.33
C PHE A 10 10.74 8.94 -20.15
N GLU A 11 11.52 8.76 -21.23
CA GLU A 11 11.52 7.53 -22.02
C GLU A 11 11.94 6.30 -21.21
N ALA A 12 13.01 6.41 -20.41
CA ALA A 12 13.45 5.33 -19.54
C ALA A 12 12.39 4.94 -18.49
N ILE A 13 11.70 5.94 -17.90
CA ILE A 13 10.58 5.69 -16.98
C ILE A 13 9.43 5.00 -17.72
N ASN A 14 9.08 5.47 -18.91
CA ASN A 14 7.97 4.92 -19.69
C ASN A 14 8.23 3.47 -20.13
N GLU A 15 9.47 3.16 -20.51
CA GLU A 15 9.88 1.79 -20.84
C GLU A 15 9.78 0.86 -19.61
N ASN A 16 10.28 1.28 -18.45
CA ASN A 16 10.16 0.51 -17.21
C ASN A 16 8.68 0.32 -16.80
N VAL A 17 7.85 1.36 -16.88
CA VAL A 17 6.41 1.27 -16.57
C VAL A 17 5.69 0.32 -17.54
N SER A 18 6.09 0.27 -18.81
CA SER A 18 5.49 -0.64 -19.80
C SER A 18 5.76 -2.11 -19.50
N LYS A 19 6.93 -2.43 -18.93
CA LYS A 19 7.29 -3.79 -18.48
C LYS A 19 6.49 -4.22 -17.24
N LEU A 20 6.09 -3.26 -16.43
CA LEU A 20 5.39 -3.45 -15.15
C LEU A 20 3.85 -3.51 -15.27
N ARG A 21 3.30 -3.67 -16.48
CA ARG A 21 1.84 -3.79 -16.65
C ARG A 21 1.35 -5.14 -16.09
N PRO A 22 0.18 -5.19 -15.42
CA PRO A 22 -0.31 -6.42 -14.79
C PRO A 22 -0.54 -7.60 -15.76
N HIS A 23 -0.71 -7.31 -17.06
CA HIS A 23 -0.92 -8.31 -18.13
C HIS A 23 0.32 -8.67 -18.92
N ASN A 24 1.38 -7.86 -18.82
CA ASN A 24 2.66 -8.26 -19.37
C ASN A 24 3.26 -9.27 -18.39
N SER A 25 3.86 -10.34 -18.92
CA SER A 25 4.62 -11.29 -18.13
C SER A 25 5.70 -10.50 -17.40
N VAL A 26 5.40 -10.05 -16.18
CA VAL A 26 6.41 -9.56 -15.26
C VAL A 26 7.24 -10.80 -15.03
N GLU A 27 8.41 -10.87 -15.67
CA GLU A 27 9.42 -11.83 -15.26
C GLU A 27 9.55 -11.65 -13.76
N PRO A 28 9.33 -12.71 -12.98
CA PRO A 28 9.18 -12.57 -11.55
C PRO A 28 10.53 -12.11 -11.01
N ASP A 29 10.65 -10.81 -10.75
CA ASP A 29 11.66 -10.27 -9.85
C ASP A 29 11.30 -10.77 -8.44
N SER A 30 11.63 -12.05 -8.23
CA SER A 30 11.81 -12.85 -7.02
C SER A 30 10.78 -12.83 -5.87
N CYS A 31 9.57 -12.28 -6.01
CA CYS A 31 8.54 -12.52 -4.99
C CYS A 31 7.11 -12.55 -5.55
N CYS A 32 6.73 -13.66 -6.20
CA CYS A 32 5.32 -14.01 -6.26
C CYS A 32 4.86 -14.31 -4.82
N VAL A 33 4.12 -13.39 -4.22
CA VAL A 33 3.61 -13.57 -2.86
C VAL A 33 2.28 -14.30 -2.96
N ASP A 34 2.28 -15.58 -2.63
CA ASP A 34 1.05 -16.37 -2.58
C ASP A 34 0.18 -15.99 -1.38
N HIS A 35 0.81 -15.60 -0.25
CA HIS A 35 0.10 -15.17 0.95
C HIS A 35 0.97 -14.28 1.87
N PRO A 36 0.62 -13.00 2.09
CA PRO A 36 1.33 -12.14 3.04
C PRO A 36 1.23 -12.67 4.48
N PRO A 37 2.33 -12.83 5.22
CA PRO A 37 2.36 -13.62 6.46
C PRO A 37 1.55 -13.02 7.62
N LEU A 38 1.35 -11.69 7.65
CA LEU A 38 0.54 -11.05 8.71
C LEU A 38 -0.96 -10.98 8.34
N LEU A 39 -1.34 -11.44 7.16
CA LEU A 39 -2.74 -11.44 6.72
C LEU A 39 -3.47 -12.65 7.32
N ARG A 40 -4.69 -12.46 7.83
CA ARG A 40 -5.46 -13.53 8.49
C ARG A 40 -6.20 -14.43 7.50
N HIS A 41 -6.47 -13.94 6.30
CA HIS A 41 -7.34 -14.58 5.33
C HIS A 41 -6.70 -14.54 3.93
N GLU A 42 -6.97 -15.56 3.13
CA GLU A 42 -6.45 -15.66 1.77
C GLU A 42 -7.11 -14.66 0.81
N LEU A 43 -6.30 -14.13 -0.10
CA LEU A 43 -6.73 -13.25 -1.18
C LEU A 43 -7.31 -14.05 -2.34
N ARG A 44 -8.21 -13.43 -3.10
CA ARG A 44 -8.67 -14.01 -4.37
C ARG A 44 -7.57 -13.94 -5.43
N PRO A 45 -7.56 -14.82 -6.45
CA PRO A 45 -6.52 -14.81 -7.49
C PRO A 45 -6.31 -13.45 -8.17
N TYR A 46 -7.40 -12.75 -8.50
CA TYR A 46 -7.31 -11.41 -9.10
C TYR A 46 -6.75 -10.36 -8.13
N GLN A 47 -6.93 -10.54 -6.82
CA GLN A 47 -6.35 -9.66 -5.80
C GLN A 47 -4.86 -9.91 -5.63
N LEU A 48 -4.40 -11.16 -5.80
CA LEU A 48 -2.98 -11.49 -5.82
C LEU A 48 -2.27 -10.86 -7.02
N VAL A 49 -2.91 -10.84 -8.19
CA VAL A 49 -2.37 -10.12 -9.36
C VAL A 49 -2.20 -8.63 -9.05
N GLY A 50 -3.22 -7.98 -8.48
CA GLY A 50 -3.13 -6.58 -8.07
C GLY A 50 -2.07 -6.32 -6.99
N LEU A 51 -1.95 -7.22 -6.00
CA LEU A 51 -0.93 -7.15 -4.97
C LEU A 51 0.49 -7.26 -5.56
N ASN A 52 0.75 -8.28 -6.37
CA ASN A 52 2.07 -8.50 -6.98
C ASN A 52 2.46 -7.32 -7.87
N TRP A 53 1.50 -6.73 -8.57
CA TRP A 53 1.71 -5.48 -9.31
C TRP A 53 2.14 -4.33 -8.39
N LEU A 54 1.43 -4.10 -7.29
CA LEU A 54 1.78 -3.07 -6.30
C LEU A 54 3.16 -3.30 -5.68
N LEU A 55 3.52 -4.56 -5.40
CA LEU A 55 4.84 -4.92 -4.87
C LEU A 55 5.95 -4.63 -5.86
N SER A 56 5.72 -4.93 -7.15
CA SER A 56 6.66 -4.63 -8.20
C SER A 56 6.88 -3.12 -8.36
N LEU A 57 5.82 -2.31 -8.24
CA LEU A 57 5.95 -0.85 -8.20
C LEU A 57 6.79 -0.38 -7.01
N ASN A 58 6.55 -0.93 -5.81
CA ASN A 58 7.32 -0.59 -4.62
C ASN A 58 8.80 -0.96 -4.76
N ALA A 59 9.11 -2.16 -5.28
CA ALA A 59 10.49 -2.61 -5.53
C ALA A 59 11.23 -1.70 -6.53
N ASN A 60 10.50 -1.14 -7.49
CA ASN A 60 11.03 -0.22 -8.50
C ASN A 60 10.98 1.26 -8.08
N ASN A 61 10.58 1.59 -6.85
CA ASN A 61 10.37 2.97 -6.37
C ASN A 61 9.44 3.80 -7.28
N LEU A 62 8.39 3.15 -7.81
CA LEU A 62 7.37 3.77 -8.65
C LEU A 62 6.05 3.90 -7.90
N ASN A 63 5.30 4.94 -8.23
CA ASN A 63 3.94 5.15 -7.71
C ASN A 63 2.91 4.53 -8.66
N GLY A 64 1.80 4.04 -8.11
CA GLY A 64 0.73 3.41 -8.88
C GLY A 64 -0.65 3.99 -8.57
N ILE A 65 -1.56 3.90 -9.54
CA ILE A 65 -2.98 4.17 -9.36
C ILE A 65 -3.73 2.86 -9.53
N LEU A 66 -4.37 2.40 -8.45
CA LEU A 66 -5.23 1.23 -8.47
C LEU A 66 -6.65 1.64 -8.84
N ALA A 67 -7.01 1.48 -10.11
CA ALA A 67 -8.26 1.96 -10.70
C ALA A 67 -9.28 0.83 -11.00
N ASP A 68 -9.21 -0.27 -10.25
CA ASP A 68 -10.15 -1.39 -10.40
C ASP A 68 -11.61 -0.94 -10.19
N GLU A 69 -12.55 -1.74 -10.67
CA GLU A 69 -13.98 -1.55 -10.40
C GLU A 69 -14.28 -1.50 -8.88
N ALA A 70 -15.34 -0.78 -8.50
CA ALA A 70 -15.80 -0.76 -7.11
C ALA A 70 -16.22 -2.18 -6.67
N GLY A 71 -15.88 -2.57 -5.45
CA GLY A 71 -16.21 -3.90 -4.93
C GLY A 71 -15.15 -4.98 -5.14
N LEU A 72 -14.12 -4.77 -5.97
CA LEU A 72 -13.02 -5.73 -6.19
C LEU A 72 -12.04 -5.84 -5.00
N GLY A 73 -12.31 -5.15 -3.90
CA GLY A 73 -11.52 -5.29 -2.67
C GLY A 73 -10.18 -4.57 -2.70
N LYS A 74 -10.08 -3.42 -3.41
CA LYS A 74 -8.90 -2.51 -3.39
C LYS A 74 -8.37 -2.26 -1.97
N LYS A 75 -9.28 -2.04 -1.01
CA LYS A 75 -8.96 -1.88 0.42
C LYS A 75 -8.14 -3.05 0.97
N VAL A 76 -8.53 -4.28 0.65
CA VAL A 76 -7.85 -5.51 1.10
C VAL A 76 -6.49 -5.66 0.42
N GLN A 77 -6.40 -5.32 -0.88
CA GLN A 77 -5.10 -5.31 -1.58
C GLN A 77 -4.10 -4.33 -0.96
N ILE A 78 -4.55 -3.14 -0.54
CA ILE A 78 -3.69 -2.18 0.18
C ILE A 78 -3.28 -2.72 1.57
N ILE A 79 -4.19 -3.34 2.32
CA ILE A 79 -3.85 -3.96 3.62
C ILE A 79 -2.83 -5.10 3.42
N ALA A 80 -2.99 -5.89 2.37
CA ALA A 80 -2.07 -6.96 2.01
C ALA A 80 -0.69 -6.43 1.62
N LEU A 81 -0.62 -5.31 0.89
CA LEU A 81 0.63 -4.62 0.59
C LEU A 81 1.36 -4.23 1.88
N LEU A 82 0.68 -3.54 2.81
CA LEU A 82 1.27 -3.14 4.09
C LEU A 82 1.72 -4.36 4.92
N SER A 83 0.92 -5.42 4.95
CA SER A 83 1.25 -6.68 5.61
C SER A 83 2.58 -7.28 5.09
N HIS A 84 2.80 -7.24 3.78
CA HIS A 84 4.05 -7.71 3.19
C HIS A 84 5.24 -6.77 3.45
N LEU A 85 5.01 -5.45 3.53
CA LEU A 85 6.07 -4.50 3.90
C LEU A 85 6.51 -4.67 5.36
N ALA A 86 5.59 -5.04 6.25
CA ALA A 86 5.85 -5.30 7.67
C ALA A 86 6.38 -6.73 7.97
N GLU A 87 6.94 -7.43 6.99
CA GLU A 87 7.58 -8.72 7.25
C GLU A 87 8.76 -8.61 8.24
N PRO A 88 9.04 -9.64 9.05
CA PRO A 88 10.19 -9.63 9.95
C PRO A 88 11.50 -9.32 9.21
N GLY A 89 12.23 -8.30 9.67
CA GLY A 89 13.47 -7.83 9.02
C GLY A 89 13.25 -6.76 7.95
N ARG A 90 12.01 -6.31 7.73
CA ARG A 90 11.67 -5.15 6.89
C ARG A 90 11.21 -3.97 7.73
N ASP A 91 11.00 -2.84 7.06
CA ASP A 91 10.51 -1.62 7.67
C ASP A 91 8.99 -1.70 7.89
N TRP A 92 8.59 -1.74 9.15
CA TRP A 92 7.18 -1.72 9.55
C TRP A 92 6.52 -0.36 9.30
N GLY A 93 7.32 0.70 9.23
CA GLY A 93 6.98 2.04 8.77
C GLY A 93 5.81 2.75 9.48
N PRO A 94 5.89 4.07 9.66
CA PRO A 94 4.66 4.85 9.83
C PRO A 94 3.93 4.95 8.49
N HIS A 95 2.81 4.22 8.37
CA HIS A 95 1.95 4.30 7.18
C HIS A 95 0.75 5.24 7.40
N LEU A 96 0.46 6.08 6.40
CA LEU A 96 -0.67 7.00 6.38
C LEU A 96 -1.68 6.60 5.30
N ILE A 97 -2.93 6.41 5.70
CA ILE A 97 -4.05 6.20 4.79
C ILE A 97 -5.02 7.37 4.95
N ILE A 98 -5.30 8.06 3.85
CA ILE A 98 -6.26 9.16 3.80
C ILE A 98 -7.54 8.66 3.14
N VAL A 99 -8.66 8.82 3.84
CA VAL A 99 -9.97 8.36 3.39
C VAL A 99 -11.03 9.40 3.68
N PRO A 100 -12.15 9.41 2.94
CA PRO A 100 -13.33 10.18 3.32
C PRO A 100 -13.79 9.82 4.74
N SER A 101 -14.35 10.80 5.46
CA SER A 101 -14.72 10.66 6.87
C SER A 101 -15.64 9.46 7.14
N PHE A 102 -16.61 9.21 6.25
CA PHE A 102 -17.55 8.10 6.37
C PHE A 102 -16.90 6.71 6.24
N ALA A 103 -15.76 6.61 5.54
CA ALA A 103 -15.09 5.33 5.30
C ALA A 103 -14.14 4.92 6.43
N ILE A 104 -13.82 5.83 7.37
CA ILE A 104 -12.85 5.60 8.45
C ILE A 104 -13.19 4.34 9.26
N ALA A 105 -14.45 4.18 9.65
CA ALA A 105 -14.89 3.04 10.45
C ALA A 105 -14.69 1.71 9.70
N GLU A 106 -15.05 1.67 8.42
CA GLU A 106 -14.88 0.48 7.60
C GLU A 106 -13.41 0.11 7.40
N TRP A 107 -12.52 1.09 7.24
CA TRP A 107 -11.08 0.85 7.14
C TRP A 107 -10.54 0.27 8.43
N LYS A 108 -10.90 0.84 9.58
CA LYS A 108 -10.53 0.29 10.89
C LYS A 108 -10.99 -1.16 11.05
N MET A 109 -12.23 -1.46 10.66
CA MET A 109 -12.77 -2.82 10.72
C MET A 109 -12.07 -3.77 9.75
N ALA A 110 -11.70 -3.29 8.56
CA ALA A 110 -10.92 -4.09 7.63
C ALA A 110 -9.55 -4.47 8.21
N PHE A 111 -8.83 -3.55 8.86
CA PHE A 111 -7.57 -3.89 9.54
C PHE A 111 -7.78 -4.92 10.66
N ILE A 112 -8.77 -4.72 11.53
CA ILE A 112 -9.04 -5.69 12.62
C ILE A 112 -9.39 -7.07 12.07
N LYS A 113 -10.12 -7.14 10.95
CA LYS A 113 -10.51 -8.40 10.30
C LYS A 113 -9.32 -9.07 9.60
N TRP A 114 -8.59 -8.32 8.77
CA TRP A 114 -7.63 -8.86 7.82
C TRP A 114 -6.19 -8.87 8.35
N CYS A 115 -5.80 -7.90 9.18
CA CYS A 115 -4.43 -7.78 9.67
C CYS A 115 -4.40 -7.18 11.09
N PRO A 116 -4.81 -7.96 12.12
CA PRO A 116 -4.96 -7.48 13.50
C PRO A 116 -3.64 -7.12 14.19
N SER A 117 -2.50 -7.57 13.64
CA SER A 117 -1.16 -7.26 14.16
C SER A 117 -0.78 -5.78 14.02
N PHE A 118 -1.45 -5.04 13.13
CA PHE A 118 -1.21 -3.61 12.96
C PHE A 118 -1.85 -2.78 14.07
N LYS A 119 -1.07 -1.85 14.61
CA LYS A 119 -1.56 -0.81 15.51
C LYS A 119 -2.15 0.34 14.68
N VAL A 120 -3.48 0.37 14.55
CA VAL A 120 -4.19 1.39 13.76
C VAL A 120 -4.63 2.56 14.64
N LEU A 121 -4.16 3.77 14.34
CA LEU A 121 -4.61 5.01 14.97
C LEU A 121 -5.58 5.76 14.05
N VAL A 122 -6.78 6.07 14.56
CA VAL A 122 -7.79 6.84 13.82
C VAL A 122 -7.72 8.32 14.18
N TYR A 123 -7.39 9.16 13.21
CA TYR A 123 -7.35 10.62 13.35
C TYR A 123 -8.69 11.25 12.92
N PHE A 124 -9.62 11.33 13.87
CA PHE A 124 -10.96 11.90 13.71
C PHE A 124 -11.44 12.48 15.04
N GLY A 125 -12.42 13.39 15.02
CA GLY A 125 -13.00 14.02 16.21
C GLY A 125 -12.77 15.52 16.27
N THR A 126 -13.05 16.11 17.44
CA THR A 126 -12.90 17.53 17.75
C THR A 126 -11.43 17.98 17.73
N GLU A 127 -11.18 19.28 17.75
CA GLU A 127 -9.81 19.81 17.79
C GLU A 127 -9.01 19.32 19.00
N ASN A 128 -9.62 19.35 20.20
CA ASN A 128 -8.99 18.88 21.43
C ASN A 128 -8.63 17.39 21.35
N GLU A 129 -9.53 16.55 20.84
CA GLU A 129 -9.24 15.12 20.64
C GLU A 129 -8.09 14.90 19.66
N ARG A 130 -8.01 15.71 18.59
CA ARG A 130 -6.92 15.65 17.61
C ARG A 130 -5.59 16.11 18.20
N VAL A 131 -5.57 17.12 19.07
CA VAL A 131 -4.36 17.54 19.81
C VAL A 131 -3.82 16.39 20.67
N VAL A 132 -4.70 15.73 21.42
CA VAL A 132 -4.34 14.57 22.25
C VAL A 132 -3.80 13.42 21.38
N LYS A 133 -4.45 13.14 20.25
CA LYS A 133 -3.98 12.12 19.30
C LYS A 133 -2.61 12.45 18.70
N ARG A 134 -2.32 13.71 18.37
CA ARG A 134 -0.98 14.13 17.87
C ARG A 134 0.12 13.88 18.89
N LYS A 135 -0.13 14.19 20.16
CA LYS A 135 0.83 13.90 21.25
C LYS A 135 1.11 12.39 21.35
N ARG A 136 0.07 11.56 21.19
CA ARG A 136 0.22 10.11 21.18
C ARG A 136 0.97 9.60 19.95
N ILE A 137 0.78 10.21 18.78
CA ILE A 137 1.54 9.87 17.56
C ILE A 137 3.01 10.22 17.75
N ALA A 138 3.33 11.40 18.29
CA ALA A 138 4.72 11.80 18.54
C ALA A 138 5.45 10.75 19.40
N GLY A 139 4.89 10.39 20.56
CA GLY A 139 5.46 9.33 21.40
C GLY A 139 5.40 7.91 20.80
N PHE A 140 4.74 7.72 19.65
CA PHE A 140 4.71 6.45 18.92
C PHE A 140 5.78 6.37 17.82
N LEU A 141 6.22 7.53 17.31
CA LEU A 141 7.25 7.64 16.27
C LEU A 141 8.67 7.72 16.86
N ASP A 142 8.79 7.89 18.17
CA ASP A 142 10.07 7.96 18.90
C ASP A 142 10.68 6.57 19.25
N PHE A 143 10.21 5.49 18.64
CA PHE A 143 10.72 4.12 18.81
C PHE A 143 11.40 3.59 17.56
#